data_AF-A0A1Q2YWF6-F1
#
_entry.id   AF-A0A1Q2YWF6-F1
#
_cell.length_a   1.000
_cell.length_b   1.000
_cell.length_c   1.000
_cell.angle_alpha   90.00
_cell.angle_beta   90.00
_cell.angle_gamma   90.00
#
_symmetry.space_group_name_H-M   'P 1'
#
loop_
_entity.id
_entity.type
_entity.pdbx_description
1 polymer ?
#
loop_
_entity_poly.entity_id
_entity_poly.type
_entity_poly.pdbx_seq_one_letter_code
_entity_poly.pdbx_strand_id
1 'polypeptide(L)'
;MRPLLLLPMLILPLAGCDAFWGPFAAANVASLTTTGRAVPDLFVSAVTGKDCSIAHLDAGEKRYCRRDPLPPVEAVCTRSLGSVDCWNGPPPGMPPQRPLGDAPPVPAQPPEPWPLQSL
;
A
#
# COMPACT_ATOMS: atom_id res chain seq x y z
N MET A 1 11.20 18.42 62.59
CA MET A 1 9.83 17.92 62.26
C MET A 1 9.25 18.49 60.97
N ARG A 2 9.83 19.54 60.35
CA ARG A 2 9.38 20.10 59.06
C ARG A 2 9.78 19.35 57.76
N PRO A 3 10.80 18.46 57.68
CA PRO A 3 11.14 17.83 56.40
C PRO A 3 10.24 16.65 56.03
N LEU A 4 9.48 16.10 56.98
CA LEU A 4 8.61 14.93 56.75
C LEU A 4 7.34 15.27 55.96
N LEU A 5 6.92 16.54 55.96
CA LEU A 5 5.72 17.03 55.28
C LEU A 5 5.97 17.46 53.82
N LEU A 6 7.23 17.65 53.42
CA LEU A 6 7.63 17.97 52.05
C LEU A 6 7.79 16.70 51.18
N LEU A 7 8.03 15.55 51.80
CA LEU A 7 8.18 14.27 51.10
C LEU A 7 6.90 13.81 50.37
N PRO A 8 5.70 13.79 50.98
CA PRO A 8 4.48 13.35 50.28
C PRO A 8 4.04 14.31 49.17
N MET A 9 4.37 15.61 49.29
CA MET A 9 4.02 16.63 48.29
C MET A 9 4.87 16.52 47.02
N LEU A 10 6.07 15.94 47.13
CA LEU A 10 6.98 15.69 46.00
C LEU A 10 6.66 14.39 45.23
N ILE A 11 5.97 13.43 45.85
CA ILE A 11 5.65 12.12 45.25
C ILE A 11 4.30 12.13 44.52
N LEU A 12 3.40 13.05 44.87
CA LEU A 12 2.09 13.20 44.25
C LEU A 12 2.09 13.38 42.70
N PRO A 13 3.05 14.09 42.06
CA PRO A 13 3.09 14.17 40.60
C PRO A 13 3.57 12.88 39.90
N LEU A 14 4.21 11.93 40.60
CA LEU A 14 4.68 10.69 39.98
C LEU A 14 3.52 9.72 39.68
N ALA A 15 2.46 9.72 40.49
CA ALA A 15 1.31 8.83 40.28
C ALA A 15 0.54 9.11 38.98
N GLY A 16 0.57 10.37 38.50
CA GLY A 16 -0.05 10.74 37.23
C GLY A 16 0.74 10.25 36.01
N CYS A 17 2.04 9.99 36.16
CA CYS A 17 2.88 9.51 35.07
C CYS A 17 2.47 8.09 34.68
N ASP A 18 2.36 7.18 35.65
CA ASP A 18 2.04 5.77 35.38
C ASP A 18 0.58 5.53 35.01
N ALA A 19 -0.36 6.31 35.57
CA ALA A 19 -1.79 6.10 35.33
C ALA A 19 -2.20 6.29 33.86
N PHE A 20 -1.52 7.18 33.14
CA PHE A 20 -1.78 7.43 31.72
C PHE A 20 -0.70 6.79 30.82
N TRP A 21 0.58 7.00 31.12
CA TRP A 21 1.66 6.53 30.25
C TRP A 21 1.86 5.01 30.32
N GLY A 22 1.61 4.37 31.46
CA GLY A 22 1.74 2.92 31.60
C GLY A 22 0.82 2.16 30.65
N PRO A 23 -0.52 2.34 30.75
CA PRO A 23 -1.47 1.71 29.84
C PRO A 23 -1.26 2.09 28.38
N PHE A 24 -0.93 3.36 28.10
CA PHE A 24 -0.66 3.81 26.74
C PHE A 24 0.57 3.12 26.14
N ALA A 25 1.67 3.02 26.89
CA ALA A 25 2.86 2.30 26.46
C ALA A 25 2.56 0.82 26.22
N ALA A 26 1.85 0.17 27.14
CA ALA A 26 1.44 -1.23 26.99
C ALA A 26 0.58 -1.47 25.75
N ALA A 27 -0.37 -0.57 25.47
CA ALA A 27 -1.21 -0.64 24.27
C ALA A 27 -0.39 -0.49 22.98
N ASN A 28 0.60 0.42 22.96
CA ASN A 28 1.50 0.57 21.82
C ASN A 28 2.37 -0.68 21.60
N VAL A 29 2.91 -1.28 22.67
CA VAL A 29 3.67 -2.53 22.58
C VAL A 29 2.80 -3.66 22.03
N ALA A 30 1.60 -3.85 22.59
CA ALA A 30 0.66 -4.88 22.14
C ALA A 30 0.22 -4.66 20.68
N SER A 31 0.00 -3.41 20.29
CA SER A 31 -0.36 -3.05 18.91
C SER A 31 0.79 -3.35 17.95
N LEU A 32 2.03 -3.00 18.33
CA LEU A 32 3.21 -3.25 17.51
C LEU A 32 3.44 -4.75 17.30
N THR A 33 3.27 -5.57 18.34
CA THR A 33 3.48 -7.03 18.22
C THR A 33 2.38 -7.72 17.42
N THR A 34 1.14 -7.21 17.45
CA THR A 34 -0.01 -7.84 16.77
C THR A 34 -0.21 -7.34 15.34
N THR A 35 0.02 -6.05 15.08
CA THR A 35 -0.26 -5.40 13.79
C THR A 35 0.98 -4.89 13.07
N GLY A 36 2.14 -4.86 13.74
CA GLY A 36 3.34 -4.20 13.25
C GLY A 36 3.29 -2.67 13.35
N ARG A 37 2.29 -2.10 14.05
CA ARG A 37 2.05 -0.64 14.11
C ARG A 37 1.72 -0.18 15.52
N ALA A 38 2.11 1.04 15.87
CA ALA A 38 1.68 1.68 17.11
C ALA A 38 0.20 2.10 17.02
N VAL A 39 -0.44 2.36 18.16
CA VAL A 39 -1.85 2.81 18.21
C VAL A 39 -2.08 4.13 17.44
N PRO A 40 -1.25 5.19 17.59
CA PRO A 40 -1.43 6.41 16.79
C PRO A 40 -1.20 6.16 15.29
N ASP A 41 -0.31 5.24 14.93
CA ASP A 41 -0.02 4.90 13.54
C ASP A 41 -1.22 4.24 12.84
N LEU A 42 -1.96 3.39 13.56
CA LEU A 42 -3.23 2.82 13.11
C LEU A 42 -4.27 3.91 12.83
N PHE A 43 -4.39 4.89 13.72
CA PHE A 43 -5.33 6.00 13.54
C PHE A 43 -4.97 6.85 12.32
N VAL A 44 -3.70 7.26 12.18
CA VAL A 44 -3.27 8.06 11.02
C VAL A 44 -3.41 7.26 9.73
N SER A 45 -3.09 5.97 9.75
CA SER A 45 -3.26 5.09 8.59
C SER A 45 -4.74 4.99 8.18
N ALA A 46 -5.65 4.85 9.15
CA ALA A 46 -7.08 4.77 8.90
C ALA A 46 -7.64 6.08 8.31
N VAL A 47 -7.22 7.23 8.83
CA VAL A 47 -7.69 8.55 8.35
C VAL A 47 -7.11 8.89 6.97
N THR A 48 -5.85 8.56 6.72
CA THR A 48 -5.17 8.91 5.46
C THR A 48 -5.37 7.88 4.35
N GLY A 49 -5.80 6.65 4.70
CA GLY A 49 -5.84 5.51 3.80
C GLY A 49 -4.46 5.00 3.37
N LYS A 50 -3.38 5.46 4.02
CA LYS A 50 -2.00 5.11 3.68
C LYS A 50 -1.37 4.26 4.77
N ASP A 51 -0.36 3.48 4.39
CA ASP A 51 0.46 2.75 5.35
C ASP A 51 1.44 3.70 6.05
N CYS A 52 1.04 4.25 7.20
CA CYS A 52 1.85 5.16 8.01
C CYS A 52 2.28 4.49 9.32
N SER A 53 3.57 4.51 9.63
CA SER A 53 4.12 3.90 10.86
C SER A 53 5.47 4.51 11.23
N ILE A 54 5.71 4.66 12.54
CA ILE A 54 7.04 5.07 13.05
C ILE A 54 8.09 3.99 12.74
N ALA A 55 7.68 2.72 12.67
CA ALA A 55 8.57 1.60 12.38
C ALA A 55 9.22 1.72 10.99
N HIS A 56 8.57 2.39 10.03
CA HIS A 56 9.15 2.66 8.72
C HIS A 56 10.39 3.56 8.85
N LEU A 57 10.32 4.57 9.72
CA LEU A 57 11.45 5.47 9.99
C LEU A 57 12.59 4.72 10.70
N ASP A 58 12.25 3.86 11.66
CA ASP A 58 13.24 3.02 12.36
C ASP A 58 13.91 2.00 11.41
N ALA A 59 13.16 1.51 10.41
CA ALA A 59 13.68 0.67 9.34
C ALA A 59 14.52 1.42 8.29
N GLY A 60 14.71 2.74 8.44
CA GLY A 60 15.50 3.58 7.55
C GLY A 60 14.74 4.12 6.34
N GLU A 61 13.41 3.98 6.28
CA GLU A 61 12.61 4.65 5.27
C GLU A 61 12.61 6.17 5.56
N LYS A 62 12.71 6.98 4.50
CA LYS A 62 12.78 8.46 4.63
C LYS A 62 11.44 9.11 5.00
N ARG A 63 10.36 8.32 5.06
CA ARG A 63 8.98 8.82 5.13
C ARG A 63 8.20 8.02 6.14
N TYR A 64 7.36 8.74 6.88
CA TYR A 64 6.45 8.16 7.84
C TYR A 64 5.33 7.33 7.17
N CYS A 65 4.80 7.81 6.04
CA CYS A 65 3.85 7.07 5.23
C CYS A 65 4.55 6.48 4.01
N ARG A 66 4.38 5.17 3.84
CA ARG A 66 4.86 4.43 2.68
C ARG A 66 4.15 4.95 1.42
N ARG A 67 4.87 4.93 0.30
CA ARG A 67 4.29 5.22 -1.02
C ARG A 67 3.59 3.97 -1.52
N ASP A 68 2.51 4.17 -2.25
CA ASP A 68 1.87 3.07 -2.97
C ASP A 68 2.89 2.42 -3.91
N PRO A 69 2.98 1.08 -3.95
CA PRO A 69 3.83 0.40 -4.90
C PRO A 69 3.42 0.81 -6.31
N LEU A 70 4.40 1.10 -7.15
CA LEU A 70 4.13 1.32 -8.56
C LEU A 70 3.46 0.05 -9.11
N PRO A 71 2.38 0.14 -9.90
CA PRO A 71 1.79 -1.04 -10.51
C PRO A 71 2.87 -1.83 -11.23
N PRO A 72 2.86 -3.18 -11.15
CA PRO A 72 3.83 -3.99 -11.85
C PRO A 72 3.80 -3.63 -13.33
N VAL A 73 4.96 -3.36 -13.92
CA VAL A 73 5.05 -3.18 -15.36
C VAL A 73 4.80 -4.55 -15.98
N GLU A 74 3.65 -4.71 -16.62
CA GLU A 74 3.31 -5.94 -17.32
C GLU A 74 4.21 -6.07 -18.55
N ALA A 75 4.92 -7.19 -18.67
CA ALA A 75 5.82 -7.42 -19.80
C ALA A 75 4.99 -7.63 -21.07
N VAL A 76 5.30 -6.89 -22.12
CA VAL A 76 4.65 -7.04 -23.43
C VAL A 76 5.49 -8.01 -24.25
N CYS A 77 4.94 -9.17 -24.59
CA CYS A 77 5.61 -10.13 -25.46
C CYS A 77 5.14 -9.98 -26.90
N THR A 78 6.08 -9.75 -27.80
CA THR A 78 5.86 -9.74 -29.25
C THR A 78 6.37 -11.02 -29.85
N ARG A 79 5.66 -11.57 -30.84
CA ARG A 79 6.12 -12.72 -31.60
C ARG A 79 6.90 -12.24 -32.83
N SER A 80 8.18 -12.56 -32.89
CA SER A 80 8.99 -12.38 -34.10
C SER A 80 8.96 -13.67 -34.95
N LEU A 81 9.58 -13.66 -36.14
CA LEU A 81 9.47 -14.73 -37.14
C LEU A 81 10.03 -16.10 -36.69
N GLY A 82 10.69 -16.17 -35.53
CA GLY A 82 11.21 -17.43 -34.98
C GLY A 82 11.34 -17.47 -33.45
N SER A 83 11.08 -16.38 -32.73
CA SER A 83 11.18 -16.30 -31.27
C SER A 83 10.08 -15.43 -30.66
N VAL A 84 9.94 -15.50 -29.34
CA VAL A 84 9.09 -14.61 -28.56
C VAL A 84 10.01 -13.67 -27.80
N ASP A 85 9.84 -12.37 -28.03
CA ASP A 85 10.64 -11.31 -27.42
C ASP A 85 9.75 -10.54 -26.43
N CYS A 86 10.09 -10.56 -25.15
CA CYS A 86 9.34 -9.88 -24.09
C CYS A 86 10.04 -8.61 -23.63
N TRP A 87 9.28 -7.53 -23.52
CA TRP A 87 9.76 -6.17 -23.27
C TRP A 87 9.17 -5.62 -21.97
N ASN A 88 10.01 -5.00 -21.14
CA ASN A 88 9.56 -4.17 -20.02
C ASN A 88 9.27 -2.76 -20.53
N GLY A 89 8.11 -2.57 -21.16
CA GLY A 89 7.71 -1.33 -21.81
C GLY A 89 7.41 -1.50 -23.31
N PRO A 90 7.20 -0.39 -24.05
CA PRO A 90 6.86 -0.45 -25.47
C PRO A 90 8.00 -1.09 -26.29
N PRO A 91 7.69 -2.04 -27.18
CA PRO A 91 8.68 -2.60 -28.10
C PRO A 91 9.30 -1.50 -28.98
N PRO A 92 10.62 -1.51 -29.23
CA PRO A 92 11.27 -0.51 -30.07
C PRO A 92 10.70 -0.54 -31.49
N GLY A 93 10.32 0.64 -32.00
CA GLY A 93 9.77 0.79 -33.35
C GLY A 93 8.27 0.48 -33.47
N MET A 94 7.59 0.03 -32.40
CA MET A 94 6.13 -0.04 -32.38
C MET A 94 5.53 1.28 -31.89
N PRO A 95 4.50 1.81 -32.57
CA PRO A 95 3.72 2.92 -32.02
C PRO A 95 3.03 2.51 -30.72
N PRO A 96 2.71 3.46 -29.83
CA PRO A 96 1.96 3.17 -28.60
C PRO A 96 0.68 2.40 -28.93
N GLN A 97 0.49 1.27 -28.26
CA GLN A 97 -0.69 0.42 -28.44
C GLN A 97 -1.93 1.20 -27.98
N ARG A 98 -3.00 1.20 -28.79
CA ARG A 98 -4.25 1.85 -28.43
C ARG A 98 -4.95 1.05 -27.31
N PRO A 99 -5.52 1.71 -26.29
CA PRO A 99 -6.35 1.01 -25.29
C PRO A 99 -7.49 0.26 -25.97
N LEU A 100 -7.69 -1.00 -25.57
CA LEU A 100 -8.72 -1.87 -26.15
C LEU A 100 -10.15 -1.29 -26.00
N GLY A 101 -10.36 -0.41 -25.02
CA GLY A 101 -11.64 0.26 -24.76
C GLY A 101 -12.01 1.37 -25.75
N ASP A 102 -11.08 1.86 -26.57
CA ASP A 102 -11.32 2.97 -27.52
C ASP A 102 -11.56 2.49 -28.95
N ALA A 103 -11.79 1.18 -29.15
CA ALA A 103 -12.15 0.66 -30.46
C ALA A 103 -13.58 1.11 -30.84
N PRO A 104 -13.79 1.62 -32.07
CA PRO A 104 -15.15 1.79 -32.59
C PRO A 104 -15.90 0.46 -32.46
N PRO A 105 -17.21 0.48 -32.14
CA PRO A 105 -17.99 -0.74 -32.08
C PRO A 105 -17.82 -1.53 -33.39
N VAL A 106 -17.48 -2.82 -33.27
CA VAL A 106 -17.36 -3.72 -34.42
C VAL A 106 -18.68 -3.67 -35.18
N PRO A 107 -18.67 -3.32 -36.48
CA PRO A 107 -19.88 -3.38 -37.29
C PRO A 107 -20.46 -4.78 -37.21
N ALA A 108 -21.78 -4.89 -37.04
CA ALA A 108 -22.45 -6.19 -37.02
C ALA A 108 -22.01 -7.03 -38.23
N GLN A 109 -21.51 -8.23 -37.95
CA GLN A 109 -21.08 -9.16 -39.00
C GLN A 109 -22.27 -9.42 -39.93
N PRO A 110 -22.12 -9.26 -41.26
CA PRO A 110 -23.18 -9.62 -42.20
C PRO A 110 -23.60 -11.08 -41.99
N PRO A 111 -24.89 -11.41 -42.09
CA PRO A 111 -25.32 -12.80 -41.97
C PRO A 111 -24.57 -13.67 -42.98
N GLU A 112 -24.02 -14.78 -42.50
CA GLU A 112 -23.26 -15.75 -43.29
C GLU A 112 -24.09 -16.21 -44.51
N PRO A 113 -23.61 -16.02 -45.76
CA PRO A 113 -24.39 -16.36 -46.94
C PRO A 113 -24.31 -17.86 -47.23
N TRP A 114 -25.30 -18.58 -46.71
CA TRP A 114 -25.84 -19.88 -47.12
C TRP A 114 -24.94 -21.12 -46.90
N PRO A 115 -25.54 -22.29 -46.55
CA PRO A 115 -24.79 -23.52 -46.33
C PRO A 115 -24.28 -24.06 -47.67
N LEU A 116 -22.97 -24.36 -47.73
CA LEU A 116 -22.41 -25.25 -48.74
C LEU A 116 -23.14 -26.60 -48.66
N GLN A 117 -24.09 -26.83 -49.56
CA GLN A 117 -24.63 -28.17 -49.80
C GLN A 117 -23.54 -28.96 -50.55
N SER A 118 -22.88 -29.84 -49.81
CA SER A 118 -21.95 -30.84 -50.34
C SER A 118 -22.70 -31.85 -51.22
N LEU A 119 -22.30 -31.91 -52.48
CA LEU A 119 -22.57 -33.00 -53.43
C LEU A 119 -21.90 -34.30 -53.00
#